data_AF-A0A1Y3B999-F1
#
_entry.id   AF-A0A1Y3B999-F1
#
_cell.length_a   1.000
_cell.length_b   1.000
_cell.length_c   1.000
_cell.angle_alpha   90.00
_cell.angle_beta   90.00
_cell.angle_gamma   90.00
#
_symmetry.space_group_name_H-M   'P 1'
#
loop_
_entity.id
_entity.type
_entity.pdbx_description
1 polymer ?
#
loop_
_entity_poly.entity_id
_entity_poly.type
_entity_poly.pdbx_seq_one_letter_code
_entity_poly.pdbx_strand_id
1 'polypeptide(L)'
;MNAKKISVFSLFLVVIIHCLPACDALKTITYQGIGTFTDNDFYDSKWRPFVDIPESPEKIDPNYVLYNRKNQYDPQTLKFNDTQSLRHSHFDPKLETKIIVHGFIDGPLINCFMYPMKEKFLAIHDVN
;
A
#
# COMPACT_ATOMS: atom_id res chain seq x y z
N MET A 1 -22.75 -66.06 -2.72
CA MET A 1 -21.86 -64.92 -2.40
C MET A 1 -21.70 -64.08 -3.66
N ASN A 2 -22.45 -62.98 -3.78
CA ASN A 2 -22.46 -62.14 -4.99
C ASN A 2 -21.38 -61.07 -4.89
N ALA A 3 -20.34 -61.19 -5.73
CA ALA A 3 -19.32 -60.17 -5.89
C ALA A 3 -19.92 -58.96 -6.64
N LYS A 4 -20.01 -57.80 -5.98
CA LYS A 4 -20.34 -56.52 -6.62
C LYS A 4 -19.25 -56.20 -7.64
N LYS A 5 -19.56 -56.32 -8.94
CA LYS A 5 -18.74 -55.77 -10.02
C LYS A 5 -18.82 -54.26 -9.96
N ILE A 6 -17.84 -53.64 -9.32
CA ILE A 6 -17.69 -52.18 -9.30
C ILE A 6 -17.25 -51.78 -10.71
N SER A 7 -18.12 -51.07 -11.42
CA SER A 7 -17.87 -50.58 -12.78
C SER A 7 -16.74 -49.55 -12.75
N VAL A 8 -15.70 -49.77 -13.54
CA VAL A 8 -14.55 -48.83 -13.72
C VAL A 8 -15.03 -47.44 -14.14
N PHE A 9 -16.20 -47.35 -14.78
CA PHE A 9 -16.87 -46.10 -15.15
C PHE A 9 -17.27 -45.25 -13.93
N SER A 10 -17.61 -45.89 -12.81
CA SER A 10 -17.98 -45.21 -11.56
C SER A 10 -16.76 -44.65 -10.81
N LEU A 11 -15.55 -45.14 -11.12
CA LEU A 11 -14.30 -44.64 -10.52
C LEU A 11 -13.81 -43.37 -11.24
N PHE A 12 -14.02 -43.27 -12.56
CA PHE A 12 -13.64 -42.10 -13.36
C PHE A 12 -14.44 -40.84 -12.98
N LEU A 13 -15.72 -40.98 -12.62
CA LEU A 13 -16.57 -39.84 -12.27
C LEU A 13 -16.16 -39.21 -10.92
N VAL A 14 -15.61 -40.01 -9.99
CA VAL A 14 -15.13 -39.53 -8.69
C VAL A 14 -13.81 -38.76 -8.81
N VAL A 15 -12.95 -39.15 -9.75
CA VAL A 15 -11.67 -38.45 -10.01
C VAL A 15 -11.89 -37.08 -10.66
N ILE A 16 -12.90 -36.93 -11.53
CA ILE A 16 -13.25 -35.63 -12.14
C ILE A 16 -13.79 -34.66 -11.08
N ILE A 17 -14.55 -35.14 -10.10
CA ILE A 17 -15.07 -34.32 -8.98
C ILE A 17 -13.93 -33.86 -8.04
N HIS A 18 -12.81 -34.60 -7.98
CA HIS A 18 -11.63 -34.23 -7.18
C HIS A 18 -10.57 -33.44 -7.98
N CYS A 19 -10.84 -33.13 -9.25
CA CYS A 19 -9.94 -32.40 -10.13
C CYS A 19 -10.60 -31.14 -10.73
N LEU A 20 -11.56 -30.55 -10.02
CA LEU A 20 -11.83 -29.13 -10.20
C LEU A 20 -10.67 -28.41 -9.51
N PRO A 21 -9.80 -27.66 -10.23
CA PRO A 21 -9.00 -26.65 -9.55
C PRO A 21 -10.00 -25.81 -8.77
N ALA A 22 -9.86 -25.76 -7.44
CA ALA A 22 -10.53 -24.74 -6.68
C ALA A 22 -10.13 -23.44 -7.37
N CYS A 23 -11.09 -22.78 -8.03
CA CYS A 23 -10.87 -21.44 -8.50
C CYS A 23 -10.54 -20.67 -7.23
N ASP A 24 -9.27 -20.27 -7.07
CA ASP A 24 -8.88 -19.46 -5.92
C ASP A 24 -9.82 -18.26 -5.92
N ALA A 25 -10.54 -18.11 -4.81
CA ALA A 25 -11.52 -17.03 -4.70
C ALA A 25 -10.74 -15.71 -4.73
N LEU A 26 -11.16 -14.79 -5.62
CA LEU A 26 -10.62 -13.44 -5.73
C LEU A 26 -10.45 -12.82 -4.34
N LYS A 27 -9.22 -12.50 -3.94
CA LYS A 27 -8.96 -11.83 -2.67
C LYS A 27 -9.36 -10.35 -2.86
N THR A 28 -10.18 -9.83 -1.96
CA THR A 28 -10.68 -8.44 -1.99
C THR A 28 -10.55 -7.78 -0.61
N ILE A 29 -10.16 -6.51 -0.56
CA ILE A 29 -10.09 -5.72 0.67
C ILE A 29 -10.56 -4.28 0.43
N THR A 30 -11.10 -3.62 1.45
CA THR A 30 -11.48 -2.21 1.39
C THR A 30 -10.85 -1.44 2.54
N TYR A 31 -10.16 -0.34 2.23
CA TYR A 31 -9.62 0.59 3.21
C TYR A 31 -10.39 1.91 3.20
N GLN A 32 -10.78 2.38 4.38
CA GLN A 32 -11.53 3.62 4.53
C GLN A 32 -10.75 4.81 3.96
N GLY A 33 -11.40 5.59 3.09
CA GLY A 33 -10.80 6.78 2.48
C GLY A 33 -9.83 6.50 1.31
N ILE A 34 -9.53 5.23 0.99
CA ILE A 34 -8.64 4.86 -0.12
C ILE A 34 -9.39 4.08 -1.21
N GLY A 35 -10.24 3.12 -0.82
CA GLY A 35 -11.03 2.33 -1.75
C GLY A 35 -10.86 0.82 -1.57
N THR A 36 -11.28 0.08 -2.59
CA THR A 36 -11.27 -1.39 -2.63
C THR A 36 -10.17 -1.88 -3.58
N PHE A 37 -9.44 -2.91 -3.16
CA PHE A 37 -8.37 -3.54 -3.91
C PHE A 37 -8.62 -5.03 -4.06
N THR A 38 -8.24 -5.59 -5.21
CA THR A 38 -8.25 -7.01 -5.50
C THR A 38 -6.85 -7.51 -5.84
N ASP A 39 -6.59 -8.80 -5.66
CA ASP A 39 -5.36 -9.45 -6.12
C ASP A 39 -5.19 -9.44 -7.65
N ASN A 40 -6.27 -9.23 -8.40
CA ASN A 40 -6.23 -9.08 -9.85
C ASN A 40 -5.89 -7.65 -10.31
N ASP A 41 -6.09 -6.63 -9.48
CA ASP A 41 -5.84 -5.22 -9.86
C ASP A 41 -4.38 -4.96 -10.26
N PHE A 42 -3.47 -5.76 -9.69
CA PHE A 42 -2.03 -5.59 -9.89
C PHE A 42 -1.37 -6.76 -10.60
N TYR A 43 -2.15 -7.74 -11.05
CA TYR A 43 -1.62 -8.94 -11.68
C TYR A 43 -1.13 -8.65 -13.10
N ASP A 44 0.10 -9.04 -13.38
CA ASP A 44 0.63 -9.08 -14.74
C ASP A 44 1.38 -10.39 -14.93
N SER A 45 0.91 -11.23 -15.84
CA SER A 45 1.47 -12.58 -16.07
C SER A 45 2.97 -12.60 -16.38
N LYS A 46 3.55 -11.50 -16.88
CA LYS A 46 4.96 -11.40 -17.27
C LYS A 46 5.79 -10.66 -16.22
N TRP A 47 5.30 -9.52 -15.73
CA TRP A 47 6.07 -8.59 -14.90
C TRP A 47 5.72 -8.67 -13.42
N ARG A 48 4.53 -9.16 -13.06
CA ARG A 48 4.07 -9.32 -11.68
C ARG A 48 3.19 -10.58 -11.53
N PRO A 49 3.77 -11.79 -11.75
CA PRO A 49 3.03 -13.05 -11.71
C PRO A 49 2.59 -13.46 -10.30
N PHE A 50 3.19 -12.84 -9.27
CA PHE A 50 2.80 -13.00 -7.88
C PHE A 50 2.30 -11.64 -7.36
N VAL A 51 1.07 -11.62 -6.89
CA VAL A 51 0.44 -10.45 -6.29
C VAL A 51 0.02 -10.80 -4.88
N ASP A 52 0.31 -9.91 -3.96
CA ASP A 52 -0.39 -9.86 -2.69
C ASP A 52 -1.19 -8.57 -2.63
N ILE A 53 -2.22 -8.58 -1.78
CA ILE A 53 -3.02 -7.40 -1.47
C ILE A 53 -2.15 -6.39 -0.71
N PRO A 54 -2.31 -5.08 -0.97
CA PRO A 54 -1.61 -4.05 -0.21
C PRO A 54 -1.79 -4.23 1.30
N GLU A 55 -0.79 -3.81 2.08
CA GLU A 55 -0.96 -3.78 3.54
C GLU A 55 -1.93 -2.65 3.95
N SER A 56 -2.55 -2.78 5.11
CA SER A 56 -3.49 -1.75 5.58
C SER A 56 -2.76 -0.45 5.92
N PRO A 57 -3.41 0.72 5.82
CA PRO A 57 -2.82 2.00 6.21
C PRO A 57 -2.32 2.02 7.65
N GLU A 58 -2.99 1.30 8.56
CA GLU A 58 -2.58 1.18 9.97
C GLU A 58 -1.30 0.35 10.13
N LYS A 59 -1.07 -0.62 9.24
CA LYS A 59 0.16 -1.43 9.24
C LYS A 59 1.32 -0.69 8.58
N ILE A 60 1.07 0.01 7.48
CA ILE A 60 2.07 0.84 6.79
C ILE A 60 2.46 2.04 7.67
N ASP A 61 1.50 2.59 8.42
CA ASP A 61 1.63 3.79 9.26
C ASP A 61 2.33 4.95 8.52
N PRO A 62 1.72 5.48 7.43
CA PRO A 62 2.32 6.57 6.67
C PRO A 62 2.39 7.84 7.51
N ASN A 63 3.62 8.26 7.80
CA ASN A 63 3.91 9.45 8.58
C ASN A 63 4.23 10.63 7.64
N TYR A 64 3.44 11.69 7.70
CA TYR A 64 3.62 12.87 6.85
C TYR A 64 4.24 13.99 7.69
N VAL A 65 5.53 14.28 7.47
CA VAL A 65 6.24 15.30 8.24
C VAL A 65 6.23 16.61 7.47
N LEU A 66 5.49 17.61 7.97
CA LEU A 66 5.36 18.92 7.36
C LEU A 66 6.49 19.86 7.80
N TYR A 67 7.13 20.48 6.80
CA TYR A 67 8.10 21.54 7.00
C TYR A 67 7.79 22.74 6.13
N ASN A 68 7.90 23.93 6.69
CA ASN A 68 7.95 25.18 5.97
C ASN A 68 8.92 26.13 6.69
N ARG A 69 9.07 27.34 6.18
CA ARG A 69 9.99 28.32 6.78
C ARG A 69 9.67 28.68 8.24
N LYS A 70 8.42 28.51 8.69
CA LYS A 70 7.96 28.82 10.06
C LYS A 70 8.34 27.73 11.07
N ASN A 71 8.49 26.48 10.62
CA ASN A 71 8.73 25.32 11.49
C ASN A 71 9.87 24.42 10.99
N GLN A 72 10.85 25.00 10.29
CA GLN A 72 11.94 24.27 9.63
C GLN A 72 12.76 23.36 10.57
N TYR A 73 12.80 23.67 11.88
CA TYR A 73 13.53 22.92 12.91
C TYR A 73 12.63 22.16 13.88
N ASP A 74 11.32 22.41 13.86
CA ASP A 74 10.32 21.79 14.75
C ASP A 74 9.12 21.33 13.91
N PRO A 75 9.26 20.22 13.18
CA PRO A 75 8.24 19.80 12.21
C PRO A 75 6.93 19.39 12.85
N GLN A 76 5.86 19.49 12.07
CA GLN A 76 4.54 19.02 12.48
C GLN A 76 4.19 17.73 11.75
N THR A 77 3.89 16.66 12.49
CA THR A 77 3.43 15.41 11.91
C THR A 77 1.94 15.48 11.59
N LEU A 78 1.59 15.26 10.34
CA LEU A 78 0.23 15.07 9.86
C LEU A 78 -0.07 13.58 9.81
N LYS A 79 -1.30 13.20 10.17
CA LYS A 79 -1.74 11.80 10.21
C LYS A 79 -2.69 11.49 9.07
N PHE A 80 -2.55 10.28 8.52
CA PHE A 80 -3.50 9.76 7.55
C PHE A 80 -4.91 9.76 8.13
N ASN A 81 -5.89 10.18 7.32
CA ASN A 81 -7.30 10.28 7.69
C ASN A 81 -7.61 11.19 8.91
N ASP A 82 -6.68 12.08 9.28
CA ASP A 82 -6.89 13.09 10.33
C ASP A 82 -6.80 14.49 9.75
N THR A 83 -7.95 15.01 9.32
CA THR A 83 -8.04 16.38 8.78
C THR A 83 -7.77 17.46 9.83
N GLN A 84 -7.87 17.15 11.13
CA GLN A 84 -7.56 18.11 12.19
C GLN A 84 -6.06 18.31 12.33
N SER A 85 -5.25 17.26 12.14
CA SER A 85 -3.79 17.39 12.11
C SER A 85 -3.32 18.40 11.06
N LEU A 86 -3.93 18.39 9.87
CA LEU A 86 -3.66 19.36 8.80
C LEU A 86 -4.16 20.76 9.16
N ARG A 87 -5.39 20.90 9.65
CA ARG A 87 -6.00 22.21 9.96
C ARG A 87 -5.30 22.97 11.09
N HIS A 88 -4.72 22.27 12.05
CA HIS A 88 -3.98 22.86 13.17
C HIS A 88 -2.47 23.01 12.89
N SER A 89 -2.01 22.59 11.72
CA SER A 89 -0.62 22.74 11.31
C SER A 89 -0.34 24.14 10.74
N HIS A 90 0.93 24.40 10.44
CA HIS A 90 1.38 25.59 9.74
C HIS A 90 1.22 25.50 8.22
N PHE A 91 0.54 24.46 7.70
CA PHE A 91 0.27 24.32 6.28
C PHE A 91 -0.44 25.56 5.73
N ASP A 92 0.11 26.13 4.67
CA ASP A 92 -0.46 27.30 4.00
C ASP A 92 -0.97 26.91 2.61
N PRO A 93 -2.29 26.87 2.38
CA PRO A 93 -2.86 26.47 1.10
C PRO A 93 -2.54 27.44 -0.06
N LYS A 94 -1.94 28.61 0.23
CA LYS A 94 -1.48 29.56 -0.79
C LYS A 94 -0.06 29.28 -1.27
N LEU A 95 0.70 28.48 -0.52
CA LEU A 95 2.07 28.10 -0.88
C LEU A 95 2.04 26.83 -1.74
N GLU A 96 3.06 26.69 -2.59
CA GLU A 96 3.30 25.44 -3.28
C GLU A 96 3.68 24.35 -2.27
N THR A 97 3.20 23.12 -2.48
CA THR A 97 3.53 21.96 -1.63
C THR A 97 4.50 21.04 -2.36
N LYS A 98 5.64 20.73 -1.74
CA LYS A 98 6.63 19.79 -2.28
C LYS A 98 6.59 18.48 -1.48
N ILE A 99 6.17 17.39 -2.12
CA ILE A 99 6.12 16.07 -1.47
C ILE A 99 7.40 15.30 -1.79
N ILE A 100 8.14 14.91 -0.75
CA ILE A 100 9.32 14.04 -0.85
C ILE A 100 8.93 12.68 -0.30
N VAL A 101 9.06 11.63 -1.13
CA VAL A 101 8.73 10.25 -0.76
C VAL A 101 9.96 9.38 -0.93
N HIS A 102 10.29 8.57 0.07
CA HIS A 102 11.37 7.60 -0.05
C HIS A 102 10.88 6.28 -0.63
N GLY A 103 11.80 5.56 -1.27
CA GLY A 103 11.62 4.16 -1.64
C GLY A 103 12.67 3.33 -0.92
N PHE A 104 13.66 2.85 -1.67
CA PHE A 104 14.86 2.24 -1.11
C PHE A 104 15.64 3.24 -0.24
N ILE A 105 16.07 2.79 0.93
CA ILE A 105 16.90 3.58 1.85
C ILE A 105 18.17 2.78 2.11
N ASP A 106 19.31 3.37 1.75
CA ASP A 106 20.61 2.80 2.03
C ASP A 106 21.02 3.14 3.47
N GLY A 107 20.62 2.28 4.41
CA GLY A 107 20.95 2.38 5.83
C GLY A 107 19.78 2.74 6.76
N PRO A 108 20.01 2.73 8.09
CA PRO A 108 18.94 2.90 9.09
C PRO A 108 18.42 4.34 9.21
N LEU A 109 19.04 5.30 8.53
CA LEU A 109 18.68 6.71 8.60
C LEU A 109 17.86 7.10 7.37
N ILE A 110 16.53 7.03 7.51
CA ILE A 110 15.52 7.52 6.55
C ILE A 110 15.81 8.96 6.09
N ASN A 111 16.50 9.71 6.94
CA ASN A 111 16.75 11.13 6.79
C ASN A 111 17.89 11.49 5.82
N CYS A 112 18.67 10.52 5.32
CA CYS A 112 19.96 10.82 4.68
C CYS A 112 19.84 11.74 3.45
N PHE A 113 18.82 11.56 2.60
CA PHE A 113 18.61 12.39 1.41
C PHE A 113 17.44 13.35 1.53
N MET A 114 16.40 12.98 2.28
CA MET A 114 15.17 13.77 2.40
C MET A 114 15.42 15.09 3.14
N TYR A 115 16.22 15.07 4.22
CA TYR A 115 16.54 16.27 4.98
C TYR A 115 17.35 17.29 4.16
N PRO A 116 18.48 16.92 3.51
CA PRO A 116 19.21 17.84 2.65
C PRO A 116 18.34 18.42 1.52
N MET A 117 17.46 17.61 0.92
CA MET A 117 16.54 18.08 -0.12
C MET A 117 15.55 19.11 0.42
N LYS A 118 14.96 18.84 1.59
CA LYS A 118 14.09 19.79 2.31
C LYS A 118 14.81 21.11 2.59
N GLU A 119 16.02 21.05 3.16
CA GLU A 119 16.83 22.25 3.44
C GLU A 119 17.07 23.09 2.18
N LYS A 120 17.38 22.43 1.05
CA LYS A 120 17.55 23.13 -0.23
C LYS A 120 16.26 23.78 -0.69
N PHE A 121 15.11 23.11 -0.63
CA PHE A 121 13.85 23.74 -1.01
C PHE A 121 13.53 24.97 -0.16
N LEU A 122 13.63 24.86 1.17
CA LEU A 122 13.30 25.97 2.07
C LEU A 122 14.26 27.16 1.95
N ALA A 123 15.53 26.90 1.58
CA ALA A 123 16.53 27.93 1.37
C ALA A 123 16.22 28.85 0.17
N ILE A 124 15.55 28.35 -0.87
CA ILE A 124 15.30 29.11 -2.11
C ILE A 124 13.82 29.44 -2.35
N HIS A 125 12.88 28.68 -1.80
CA HIS A 125 11.43 28.89 -1.98
C HIS A 125 10.68 28.91 -0.65
N ASP A 126 9.56 29.63 -0.61
CA ASP A 126 8.59 29.56 0.49
C ASP A 126 7.52 28.53 0.11
N VAL A 127 7.63 27.34 0.68
CA VAL A 127 6.82 26.16 0.34
C VAL A 127 6.41 25.39 1.59
N ASN A 128 5.37 24.57 1.44
CA ASN A 128 5.03 23.48 2.36
C ASN A 128 5.80 22.20 2.01
#